data_AF-A0A9D9W0X6-F1
#
_entry.id   AF-A0A9D9W0X6-F1
#
_cell.length_a   1.000
_cell.length_b   1.000
_cell.length_c   1.000
_cell.angle_alpha   90.00
_cell.angle_beta   90.00
_cell.angle_gamma   90.00
#
_symmetry.space_group_name_H-M   'P 1'
#
loop_
_entity.id
_entity.type
_entity.pdbx_description
1 polymer ?
#
loop_
_entity_poly.entity_id
_entity_poly.type
_entity_poly.pdbx_seq_one_letter_code
_entity_poly.pdbx_strand_id
1 'polypeptide(L)' 'MSQEDLAFECDYADFSQINRIELGKVNFSVSYLSTIATALAIPISSFFE' A
#
# COMPACT_ATOMS: atom_id res chain seq x y z
N MET A 1 6.36 8.50 6.19
CA MET A 1 6.24 7.11 6.66
C MET A 1 7.20 6.27 5.84
N SER A 2 7.96 5.36 6.46
CA SER A 2 8.82 4.44 5.71
C SER A 2 8.01 3.26 5.14
N GLN A 3 8.60 2.48 4.23
CA GLN A 3 7.96 1.26 3.70
C GLN A 3 7.71 0.22 4.80
N GLU A 4 8.60 0.13 5.80
CA GLU A 4 8.45 -0.78 6.94
C GLU A 4 7.31 -0.34 7.85
N ASP A 5 7.20 0.96 8.14
CA ASP A 5 6.10 1.52 8.93
C ASP A 5 4.75 1.28 8.25
N LEU A 6 4.68 1.49 6.92
CA LEU A 6 3.45 1.28 6.16
C LEU A 6 3.07 -0.21 6.09
N ALA A 7 4.06 -1.10 5.99
CA ALA A 7 3.82 -2.54 6.01
C ALA A 7 3.29 -2.99 7.38
N PHE A 8 3.84 -2.43 8.46
CA PHE A 8 3.36 -2.67 9.81
C PHE A 8 1.91 -2.18 10.01
N GLU A 9 1.60 -0.94 9.61
CA GLU A 9 0.25 -0.36 9.74
C GLU A 9 -0.79 -1.09 8.87
N CYS A 10 -0.38 -1.65 7.73
CA CYS A 10 -1.25 -2.44 6.88
C CYS A 10 -1.33 -3.92 7.28
N ASP A 11 -0.69 -4.32 8.38
CA ASP A 11 -0.58 -5.71 8.86
C ASP A 11 -0.01 -6.66 7.78
N TYR A 12 0.87 -6.13 6.93
CA TYR A 12 1.56 -6.91 5.92
C TYR A 12 2.81 -7.55 6.53
N ALA A 13 2.84 -8.88 6.52
CA ALA A 13 3.99 -9.67 6.99
C ALA A 13 5.29 -9.45 6.17
N ASP A 14 5.22 -8.80 5.01
CA ASP A 14 6.36 -8.60 4.10
C ASP A 14 6.35 -7.20 3.47
N PHE A 15 7.30 -6.36 3.87
CA PHE A 15 7.53 -5.01 3.32
C PHE A 15 7.90 -5.04 1.82
N SER A 16 8.39 -6.18 1.31
CA SER A 16 8.70 -6.33 -0.12
C SER A 16 7.46 -6.16 -1.00
N GLN A 17 6.26 -6.40 -0.46
CA GLN A 17 4.98 -6.15 -1.12
C GLN A 17 4.82 -4.66 -1.44
N ILE A 18 5.10 -3.78 -0.48
CA ILE A 18 4.97 -2.32 -0.65
C ILE A 18 5.95 -1.82 -1.70
N ASN A 19 7.22 -2.25 -1.62
CA ASN A 19 8.22 -1.90 -2.62
C ASN A 19 7.81 -2.34 -4.04
N ARG A 20 7.17 -3.51 -4.19
CA ARG A 20 6.67 -3.98 -5.50
C ARG A 20 5.47 -3.18 -6.00
N ILE A 21 4.60 -2.73 -5.10
CA ILE A 21 3.45 -1.86 -5.39
C ILE A 21 3.94 -0.50 -5.89
N GLU A 22 4.89 0.11 -5.18
CA GLU A 22 5.51 1.39 -5.59
C GLU A 22 6.20 1.31 -6.96
N LEU A 23 6.84 0.17 -7.26
CA LEU A 23 7.49 -0.07 -8.54
C LEU A 23 6.51 -0.44 -9.67
N GLY A 24 5.21 -0.57 -9.39
CA GLY A 24 4.20 -1.00 -10.37
C GLY A 24 4.42 -2.42 -10.90
N LYS A 25 5.18 -3.25 -10.17
CA LYS A 25 5.58 -4.61 -10.60
C LYS A 25 4.58 -5.71 -10.23
N VAL A 26 3.56 -5.39 -9.44
CA VAL A 26 2.54 -6.34 -8.99
C VAL A 26 1.16 -5.81 -9.35
N ASN A 27 0.34 -6.67 -9.95
CA ASN A 27 -1.12 -6.46 -9.99
C ASN A 27 -1.64 -6.75 -8.57
N PHE A 28 -1.78 -5.70 -7.78
CA PHE A 28 -2.38 -5.80 -6.46
C PHE A 28 -3.90 -5.74 -6.58
N SER A 29 -4.60 -6.42 -5.67
CA SER A 29 -6.05 -6.38 -5.61
C SER A 29 -6.54 -5.01 -5.12
N VAL A 30 -7.76 -4.62 -5.47
CA VAL A 30 -8.38 -3.37 -4.99
C VAL A 30 -8.43 -3.31 -3.46
N SER A 31 -8.55 -4.46 -2.79
CA SER A 31 -8.45 -4.57 -1.33
C SER A 31 -7.11 -4.07 -0.77
N TYR A 32 -5.99 -4.27 -1.49
CA TYR A 32 -4.67 -3.77 -1.06
C TYR A 32 -4.61 -2.25 -1.07
N LEU A 33 -5.14 -1.61 -2.12
CA LEU A 33 -5.22 -0.15 -2.21
C LEU A 33 -6.07 0.43 -1.08
N SER A 34 -7.18 -0.23 -0.73
CA SER A 34 -8.06 0.22 0.36
C SER A 34 -7.34 0.20 1.71
N THR A 35 -6.55 -0.84 1.99
CA THR A 35 -5.77 -0.93 3.24
C THR A 35 -4.69 0.14 3.28
N ILE A 36 -3.96 0.34 2.18
CA ILE A 36 -2.90 1.35 2.08
C ILE A 36 -3.46 2.77 2.19
N ALA A 37 -4.58 3.05 1.52
CA ALA A 37 -5.29 4.34 1.61
C ALA A 37 -5.72 4.64 3.06
N THR A 38 -6.21 3.62 3.76
CA THR A 38 -6.61 3.72 5.17
C THR A 38 -5.41 4.02 6.07
N ALA A 39 -4.30 3.29 5.91
CA ALA A 39 -3.07 3.51 6.67
C ALA A 39 -2.42 4.88 6.40
N LEU A 40 -2.54 5.38 5.17
CA LEU A 40 -2.06 6.72 4.78
C LEU A 40 -3.04 7.85 5.12
N ALA A 41 -4.25 7.53 5.59
CA ALA A 41 -5.33 8.48 5.81
C ALA A 41 -5.65 9.37 4.59
N ILE A 42 -5.58 8.79 3.39
CA ILE A 42 -5.91 9.46 2.12
C ILE A 42 -7.08 8.76 1.40
N PRO A 43 -7.84 9.46 0.57
CA PRO A 43 -8.88 8.82 -0.22
C PRO A 43 -8.28 7.89 -1.28
N ILE A 44 -8.91 6.73 -1.50
CA ILE A 44 -8.45 5.74 -2.48
C ILE A 44 -8.39 6.30 -3.92
N SER A 45 -9.19 7.34 -4.22
CA SER A 45 -9.18 8.04 -5.51
C SER A 45 -7.83 8.68 -5.83
N SER A 46 -7.03 9.04 -4.82
CA SER A 46 -5.70 9.62 -5.00
C SER A 46 -4.68 8.66 -5.64
N PHE A 47 -4.99 7.36 -5.76
CA PHE A 47 -4.15 6.39 -6.47
C PHE A 47 -4.41 6.32 -7.98
N PHE A 48 -5.46 6.98 -8.49
CA PHE A 48 -5.92 6.84 -9.87
C PHE A 48 -5.80 8.15 -10.69
N GLU A 49 -5.10 9.15 -10.17
CA GLU A 49 -4.79 10.42 -10.88
C GLU A 49 -3.55 10.31 -11.77
#